data_AF-A0A7S1BH09-F1
#
_entry.id   AF-A0A7S1BH09-F1
#
_cell.length_a   1.000
_cell.length_b   1.000
_cell.length_c   1.000
_cell.angle_alpha   90.00
_cell.angle_beta   90.00
_cell.angle_gamma   90.00
#
_symmetry.space_group_name_H-M   'P 1'
#
loop_
_entity.id
_entity.type
_entity.pdbx_description
1 polymer ?
#
loop_
_entity_poly.entity_id
_entity_poly.type
_entity_poly.pdbx_seq_one_letter_code
_entity_poly.pdbx_strand_id
1 'polypeptide(L)'
;FGSIFGGTLVTIYRAGFPAAGDTADFRCIFRDVAVPASSVVDAIRVRCAAPPRWRPGAVSVEIYTNGGANVTAGGNISFEYVHPPVVGAAEPNVGPFYSGTTVTLS
;
A
#
# COMPACT_ATOMS: atom_id res chain seq x y z
N PHE A 1 -7.18 2.35 -2.16
CA PHE A 1 -7.63 0.96 -2.07
C PHE A 1 -6.47 0.03 -2.46
N GLY A 2 -6.55 -1.26 -2.16
CA GLY A 2 -5.56 -2.26 -2.57
C GLY A 2 -5.94 -3.69 -2.20
N SER A 3 -5.11 -4.65 -2.59
CA SER A 3 -5.44 -6.08 -2.50
C SER A 3 -5.54 -6.59 -1.06
N ILE A 4 -6.50 -7.49 -0.79
CA ILE A 4 -6.57 -8.28 0.45
C ILE A 4 -5.30 -9.10 0.73
N PHE A 5 -4.48 -9.41 -0.29
CA PHE A 5 -3.20 -10.09 -0.09
C PHE A 5 -2.08 -9.16 0.40
N GLY A 6 -2.36 -7.86 0.56
CA GLY A 6 -1.38 -6.88 1.03
C GLY A 6 -0.40 -6.46 -0.06
N GLY A 7 0.73 -5.87 0.35
CA GLY A 7 1.81 -5.42 -0.54
C GLY A 7 1.51 -4.14 -1.33
N THR A 8 0.29 -3.60 -1.24
CA THR A 8 -0.05 -2.32 -1.86
C THR A 8 0.73 -1.20 -1.17
N LEU A 9 1.54 -0.46 -1.92
CA LEU A 9 2.36 0.63 -1.39
C LEU A 9 1.50 1.88 -1.20
N VAL A 10 1.17 2.19 0.04
CA VAL A 10 0.38 3.36 0.42
C VAL A 10 1.31 4.52 0.71
N THR A 11 1.11 5.66 0.03
CA THR A 11 1.81 6.91 0.34
C THR A 11 0.93 7.76 1.24
N ILE A 12 1.45 8.12 2.41
CA ILE A 12 0.76 8.94 3.40
C ILE A 12 1.40 10.32 3.43
N TYR A 13 0.55 11.36 3.43
CA TYR A 13 0.96 12.75 3.38
C TYR A 13 0.80 13.40 4.76
N ARG A 14 1.90 13.89 5.34
CA ARG A 14 1.93 14.56 6.64
C ARG A 14 3.25 15.31 6.82
N ALA A 15 3.24 16.52 7.36
CA ALA A 15 4.49 17.19 7.75
C ALA A 15 5.19 16.51 8.95
N GLY A 16 6.52 16.61 8.99
CA GLY A 16 7.33 16.21 10.14
C GLY A 16 7.98 14.83 10.01
N PHE A 17 8.17 14.34 8.78
CA PHE A 17 9.10 13.23 8.54
C PHE A 17 10.56 13.75 8.51
N PRO A 18 11.53 12.95 8.96
CA PRO A 18 12.95 13.30 8.88
C PRO A 18 13.44 13.28 7.43
N ALA A 19 14.74 13.48 7.25
CA ALA A 19 15.37 13.35 5.95
C ALA A 19 15.04 12.00 5.30
N ALA A 20 14.94 12.01 3.96
CA ALA A 20 14.61 10.82 3.19
C ALA A 20 15.54 9.65 3.54
N GLY A 21 14.97 8.45 3.69
CA GLY A 21 15.69 7.21 3.98
C GLY A 21 15.69 6.75 5.45
N ASP A 22 15.31 7.59 6.41
CA ASP A 22 15.21 7.17 7.82
C ASP A 22 13.82 6.60 8.15
N THR A 23 13.68 5.28 8.10
CA THR A 23 12.40 4.57 8.33
C THR A 23 12.29 3.91 9.70
N ALA A 24 13.38 3.86 10.49
CA ALA A 24 13.47 3.01 11.68
C ALA A 24 12.42 3.36 12.75
N ASP A 25 12.03 4.63 12.79
CA ASP A 25 11.10 5.16 13.79
C ASP A 25 9.63 5.25 13.33
N PHE A 26 9.34 4.91 12.06
CA PHE A 26 8.01 5.08 11.47
C PHE A 26 7.28 3.77 11.30
N ARG A 27 6.05 3.72 11.82
CA ARG A 27 5.11 2.61 11.59
C ARG A 27 3.80 3.14 11.06
N CYS A 28 3.24 2.50 10.05
CA CYS A 28 1.87 2.71 9.63
C CYS A 28 0.97 1.68 10.30
N ILE A 29 -0.15 2.11 10.85
CA ILE A 29 -1.12 1.24 11.53
C ILE A 29 -2.36 1.16 10.65
N PHE A 30 -2.62 -0.02 10.10
CA PHE A 30 -3.84 -0.32 9.35
C PHE A 30 -4.84 -0.93 10.33
N ARG A 31 -5.67 -0.07 10.94
CA ARG A 31 -6.59 -0.35 12.05
C ARG A 31 -5.93 -0.96 13.29
N ASP A 32 -5.55 -2.24 13.21
CA ASP A 32 -5.01 -3.04 14.31
C ASP A 32 -3.65 -3.67 13.98
N VAL A 33 -3.15 -3.48 12.74
CA VAL A 33 -1.87 -4.06 12.29
C VAL A 33 -0.85 -2.95 12.01
N ALA A 34 0.23 -2.95 12.78
CA ALA A 34 1.36 -2.05 12.57
C ALA A 34 2.37 -2.67 11.57
N VAL A 35 2.75 -1.90 10.55
CA VAL A 35 3.79 -2.23 9.58
C VAL A 35 4.90 -1.19 9.61
N PRO A 36 6.17 -1.59 9.43
CA PRO A 36 7.26 -0.62 9.31
C PRO A 36 7.09 0.23 8.05
N ALA A 37 7.55 1.48 8.09
CA ALA A 37 7.66 2.29 6.89
C ALA A 37 8.63 1.65 5.89
N SER A 38 8.18 1.55 4.64
CA SER A 38 8.98 1.05 3.53
C SER A 38 10.00 2.09 3.06
N SER A 39 9.60 3.37 3.05
CA SER A 39 10.51 4.48 2.76
C SER A 39 9.95 5.82 3.23
N VAL A 40 10.81 6.71 3.70
CA VAL A 40 10.51 8.15 3.81
C VAL A 40 10.96 8.80 2.52
N VAL A 41 10.01 9.38 1.78
CA VAL A 41 10.25 9.99 0.47
C VAL A 41 10.78 11.41 0.65
N ASP A 42 10.15 12.18 1.53
CA ASP A 42 10.51 13.54 1.88
C ASP A 42 9.87 13.92 3.22
N ALA A 43 10.07 15.16 3.68
CA ALA A 43 9.55 15.67 4.95
C ALA A 43 8.02 15.65 5.07
N ILE A 44 7.30 15.42 3.95
CA ILE A 44 5.84 15.37 3.90
C ILE A 44 5.25 14.02 3.44
N ARG A 45 6.06 13.04 3.04
CA ARG A 45 5.60 11.76 2.46
C ARG A 45 6.35 10.56 3.02
N VAL A 46 5.59 9.58 3.51
CA VAL A 46 6.07 8.25 3.88
C VAL A 46 5.32 7.18 3.11
N ARG A 47 5.96 6.05 2.84
CA ARG A 47 5.39 4.90 2.15
C ARG A 47 5.38 3.68 3.06
N CYS A 48 4.26 2.96 3.05
CA CYS A 48 4.08 1.72 3.80
C CYS A 48 3.41 0.66 2.94
N ALA A 49 3.85 -0.58 3.04
CA ALA A 49 3.17 -1.71 2.41
C ALA A 49 1.97 -2.14 3.27
N ALA A 50 0.77 -2.12 2.70
CA ALA A 50 -0.43 -2.59 3.38
C ALA A 50 -0.27 -4.07 3.76
N PRO A 51 -0.57 -4.49 5.00
CA PRO A 51 -0.52 -5.89 5.40
C PRO A 51 -1.66 -6.68 4.73
N PRO A 52 -1.53 -8.00 4.61
CA PRO A 52 -2.63 -8.86 4.17
C PRO A 52 -3.80 -8.83 5.16
N ARG A 53 -5.01 -9.03 4.64
CA ARG A 53 -6.25 -9.05 5.42
C ARG A 53 -7.22 -10.08 4.85
N TRP A 54 -7.92 -10.79 5.72
CA TRP A 54 -8.85 -11.85 5.28
C TRP A 54 -10.09 -11.34 4.54
N ARG A 55 -10.58 -10.15 4.89
CA ARG A 55 -11.84 -9.60 4.37
C ARG A 55 -11.63 -8.25 3.68
N PRO A 56 -12.34 -7.99 2.57
CA PRO A 56 -12.39 -6.67 1.97
C PRO A 56 -13.10 -5.67 2.91
N GLY A 57 -12.90 -4.38 2.61
CA GLY A 57 -13.53 -3.26 3.30
C GLY A 57 -12.54 -2.19 3.78
N ALA A 58 -13.10 -1.04 4.15
CA ALA A 58 -12.33 0.10 4.64
C ALA A 58 -11.72 -0.15 6.02
N VAL A 59 -10.48 0.33 6.21
CA VAL A 59 -9.79 0.44 7.50
C VAL A 59 -9.29 1.85 7.72
N SER A 60 -9.18 2.28 8.97
CA SER A 60 -8.40 3.47 9.31
C SER A 60 -6.92 3.22 9.07
N VAL A 61 -6.20 4.28 8.69
CA VAL A 61 -4.74 4.28 8.59
C VAL A 61 -4.20 5.39 9.48
N GLU A 62 -3.29 5.01 10.37
CA GLU A 62 -2.62 5.91 11.30
C GLU A 62 -1.10 5.80 11.14
N ILE A 63 -0.37 6.80 11.64
CA ILE A 63 1.10 6.77 11.69
C ILE A 63 1.54 6.90 13.14
N TYR A 64 2.49 6.05 13.50
CA TYR A 64 3.22 6.10 14.76
C TYR A 64 4.68 6.51 14.52
N THR A 65 5.19 7.36 15.41
CA THR A 65 6.58 7.83 15.45
C THR A 65 7.15 7.65 16.85
N ASN A 66 8.44 7.34 16.99
CA ASN A 66 9.16 7.11 18.26
C ASN A 66 9.34 8.37 19.15
N GLY A 67 8.26 9.12 19.36
CA GLY A 67 8.21 10.38 20.11
C GLY A 67 6.86 10.63 20.80
N GLY A 68 5.96 9.63 20.82
CA GLY A 68 4.88 9.58 21.81
C GLY A 68 3.49 10.04 21.36
N ALA A 69 3.18 10.14 20.07
CA ALA A 69 1.80 10.27 19.64
C ALA A 69 1.51 9.38 18.43
N ASN A 70 0.52 8.49 18.56
CA ASN A 70 -0.23 8.03 17.40
C ASN A 70 -0.86 9.30 16.81
N VAL A 71 -0.29 9.81 15.72
CA VAL A 71 -0.84 10.99 15.08
C VAL A 71 -1.65 10.49 13.90
N THR A 72 -2.97 10.41 14.09
CA THR A 72 -3.90 10.41 12.97
C THR A 72 -3.62 11.71 12.21
N ALA A 73 -3.11 11.62 10.97
CA ALA A 73 -2.77 12.80 10.20
C ALA A 73 -4.05 13.57 9.85
N GLY A 74 -4.50 14.47 10.74
CA GLY A 74 -5.49 15.52 10.50
C GLY A 74 -6.88 15.11 9.98
N GLY A 75 -7.16 13.84 9.72
CA GLY A 75 -8.42 13.37 9.14
C GLY A 75 -8.52 11.85 9.15
N ASN A 76 -9.74 11.34 9.01
CA ASN A 76 -10.00 9.90 8.90
C ASN A 76 -9.41 9.37 7.58
N ILE A 77 -8.11 9.03 7.57
CA ILE A 77 -7.50 8.35 6.44
C ILE A 77 -8.05 6.93 6.41
N SER A 78 -8.73 6.59 5.32
CA SER A 78 -9.24 5.24 5.09
C SER A 78 -8.52 4.55 3.94
N PHE A 79 -8.15 3.29 4.14
CA PHE A 79 -7.69 2.40 3.08
C PHE A 79 -8.69 1.28 2.86
N GLU A 80 -9.14 1.12 1.63
CA GLU A 80 -10.10 0.07 1.26
C GLU A 80 -9.39 -1.17 0.73
N TYR A 81 -9.63 -2.31 1.38
CA TYR A 81 -9.20 -3.62 0.89
C TYR A 81 -10.20 -4.18 -0.11
N VAL A 82 -9.72 -4.65 -1.26
CA VAL A 82 -10.51 -5.26 -2.34
C VAL A 82 -9.93 -6.61 -2.74
N HIS A 83 -10.74 -7.50 -3.30
CA HIS A 83 -10.22 -8.71 -3.94
C HIS A 83 -9.38 -8.31 -5.17
N PRO A 84 -8.22 -8.94 -5.39
CA PRO A 84 -7.48 -8.71 -6.61
C PRO A 84 -8.30 -9.17 -7.82
N PRO A 85 -8.07 -8.57 -8.99
CA PRO A 85 -8.64 -9.10 -10.23
C PRO A 85 -8.15 -10.53 -10.45
N VAL A 86 -9.05 -11.40 -10.89
CA VAL A 86 -8.72 -12.76 -11.33
C VAL A 86 -8.73 -12.74 -12.85
N VAL A 87 -7.65 -13.24 -13.45
CA VAL A 87 -7.60 -13.45 -14.91
C VAL A 87 -8.29 -14.77 -15.19
N GLY A 88 -9.40 -14.73 -15.93
CA GLY A 88 -10.17 -15.91 -16.30
C GLY A 88 -9.65 -16.54 -17.59
N ALA A 89 -9.26 -15.72 -18.57
CA ALA A 89 -8.71 -16.18 -19.84
C ALA A 89 -7.70 -15.20 -20.44
N ALA A 90 -6.88 -15.71 -21.35
CA ALA A 90 -5.92 -14.94 -22.14
C ALA A 90 -6.09 -15.32 -23.61
N GLU A 91 -6.45 -14.36 -24.46
CA GLU A 91 -6.68 -14.60 -25.88
C GLU A 91 -5.87 -13.65 -26.78
N PRO A 92 -5.09 -14.19 -27.74
CA PRO A 92 -4.83 -15.61 -27.95
C PRO A 92 -3.85 -16.18 -26.88
N ASN A 93 -3.98 -17.45 -26.52
CA ASN A 93 -3.09 -18.15 -25.60
C ASN A 93 -1.82 -18.71 -26.27
N VAL A 94 -1.68 -18.52 -27.59
CA VAL A 94 -0.52 -18.93 -28.39
C VAL A 94 -0.17 -17.79 -29.36
N GLY A 95 1.12 -17.53 -29.54
CA GLY A 95 1.63 -16.53 -30.47
C GLY A 95 2.93 -16.99 -31.17
N PRO A 96 3.32 -16.38 -32.30
CA PRO A 96 4.53 -16.76 -33.04
C PRO A 96 5.81 -16.43 -32.26
N PHE A 97 6.86 -17.22 -32.43
CA PHE A 97 8.16 -17.01 -31.75
C PHE A 97 8.88 -15.72 -32.18
N TYR A 98 8.66 -15.25 -33.42
CA TYR A 98 9.42 -14.13 -34.02
C TYR A 98 8.61 -12.83 -34.18
N SER A 99 7.34 -12.79 -33.76
CA SER A 99 6.52 -11.57 -33.84
C SER A 99 5.68 -11.37 -32.58
N GLY A 100 5.57 -10.11 -32.15
CA GLY A 100 4.76 -9.75 -30.99
C GLY A 100 3.29 -10.10 -31.22
N THR A 101 2.69 -10.83 -30.27
CA THR A 101 1.25 -11.10 -30.25
C THR A 101 0.63 -10.28 -29.13
N THR A 102 -0.35 -9.43 -29.46
CA THR A 102 -1.14 -8.73 -28.44
C THR A 102 -2.09 -9.73 -27.80
N VAL A 103 -1.91 -9.99 -26.51
CA VAL A 103 -2.78 -10.87 -25.71
C VAL A 103 -3.76 -10.01 -24.93
N THR A 104 -5.05 -10.30 -25.09
CA THR A 104 -6.12 -9.67 -24.33
C THR A 104 -6.46 -10.57 -23.13
N LEU A 105 -6.51 -9.97 -21.94
CA LEU A 105 -6.88 -10.67 -20.70
C LEU A 105 -8.35 -10.34 -20.38
N SER A 106 -9.13 -11.37 -20.03
CA SER A 106 -10.52 -11.26 -19.60
C SER A 106 -10.78 -11.94 -18.27
#